data_AF-A0A8J2RU94-F1
#
_entry.id   AF-A0A8J2RU94-F1
#
_cell.length_a   1.000
_cell.length_b   1.000
_cell.length_c   1.000
_cell.angle_alpha   90.00
_cell.angle_beta   90.00
_cell.angle_gamma   90.00
#
_symmetry.space_group_name_H-M   'P 1'
#
loop_
_entity.id
_entity.type
_entity.pdbx_description
1 polymer ?
#
loop_
_entity_poly.entity_id
_entity_poly.type
_entity_poly.pdbx_seq_one_letter_code
_entity_poly.pdbx_strand_id
1 'polypeptide(L)'
;MFKLSCLSFSVPYWYVLLLDKTSWNNHSYLYGLLSILLLFSSANHTGMFPYVCLATLPVFCDADWSKRWIARCHGLLRKCLPDATRKITYVADDSPAAVAGVEKRGKNSTFKITLVGLYVVTQLALPWSHSVTQGYNNWTNGLYGYSWDMMVHAWETMHVVVTVKDKTTGRINYLDTEVFVRNDKWVGHADMASIYQYAHCVKDRLGAVNMTDVAIYVDVWRSLYGRFQQRLIDPRVNLLETEWSPFRPTRWLMPLLTELSAWRQKLNQLERTVFNWSYESRVAFVADFPGLSMDNYVPASVTNATIQVLEGQVELSIENSR
;
A
#
# COMPACT_ATOMS: atom_id res chain seq x y z
N MET A 1 29.30 -18.31 -5.25
CA MET A 1 28.64 -17.72 -4.07
C MET A 1 27.76 -16.52 -4.42
N PHE A 2 28.29 -15.46 -5.07
CA PHE A 2 27.55 -14.24 -5.43
C PHE A 2 26.15 -14.47 -6.04
N LYS A 3 26.03 -15.30 -7.09
CA LYS A 3 24.72 -15.58 -7.72
C LYS A 3 23.73 -16.29 -6.80
N LEU A 4 24.24 -17.19 -5.95
CA LEU A 4 23.42 -17.90 -4.97
C LEU A 4 22.88 -16.93 -3.90
N SER A 5 23.73 -15.99 -3.46
CA SER A 5 23.36 -14.92 -2.52
C SER A 5 22.33 -13.95 -3.11
N CYS A 6 22.46 -13.61 -4.40
CA CYS A 6 21.48 -12.78 -5.10
C CYS A 6 20.13 -13.49 -5.24
N LEU A 7 20.12 -14.80 -5.55
CA LEU A 7 18.89 -15.60 -5.57
C LEU A 7 18.22 -15.68 -4.20
N SER A 8 19.01 -15.94 -3.15
CA SER A 8 18.48 -16.03 -1.78
C SER A 8 17.92 -14.71 -1.26
N PHE A 9 18.33 -13.57 -1.82
CA PHE A 9 17.76 -12.26 -1.50
C PHE A 9 16.57 -11.92 -2.41
N SER A 10 16.70 -12.08 -3.73
CA SER A 10 15.67 -11.74 -4.72
C SER A 10 14.36 -12.48 -4.46
N VAL A 11 14.39 -13.80 -4.28
CA VAL A 11 13.16 -14.61 -4.16
C VAL A 11 12.29 -14.18 -2.97
N PRO A 12 12.80 -14.10 -1.72
CA PRO A 12 11.99 -13.65 -0.59
C PRO A 12 11.65 -12.16 -0.70
N TYR A 13 12.54 -11.32 -1.24
CA TYR A 13 12.26 -9.90 -1.41
C TYR A 13 11.06 -9.65 -2.34
N TRP A 14 11.02 -10.33 -3.50
CA TRP A 14 9.89 -10.26 -4.42
C TRP A 14 8.62 -10.89 -3.84
N TYR A 15 8.74 -11.97 -3.09
CA TYR A 15 7.61 -12.59 -2.39
C TYR A 15 6.95 -11.62 -1.39
N VAL A 16 7.76 -10.97 -0.55
CA VAL A 16 7.26 -9.98 0.42
C VAL A 16 6.70 -8.74 -0.26
N LEU A 17 7.36 -8.24 -1.32
CA LEU A 17 6.89 -7.09 -2.09
C LEU A 17 5.54 -7.35 -2.76
N LEU A 18 5.30 -8.58 -3.24
CA LEU A 18 4.01 -8.95 -3.84
C LEU A 18 2.91 -9.19 -2.79
N LEU A 19 3.27 -9.65 -1.59
CA LEU A 19 2.31 -9.88 -0.50
C LEU A 19 1.88 -8.57 0.19
N ASP A 20 2.81 -7.68 0.48
CA ASP A 20 2.54 -6.41 1.17
C ASP A 20 2.54 -5.23 0.19
N LYS A 21 1.67 -5.35 -0.83
CA LYS A 21 1.48 -4.32 -1.86
C LYS A 21 1.05 -2.96 -1.27
N THR A 22 0.58 -2.96 -0.02
CA THR A 22 0.11 -1.79 0.74
C THR A 22 1.21 -1.02 1.48
N SER A 23 2.41 -1.57 1.68
CA SER A 23 3.48 -0.88 2.41
C SER A 23 4.57 -0.25 1.53
N TRP A 24 4.77 -0.75 0.31
CA TRP A 24 6.02 -0.50 -0.42
C TRP A 24 5.83 0.32 -1.70
N ASN A 25 6.41 1.53 -1.67
CA ASN A 25 6.44 2.49 -2.76
C ASN A 25 7.36 2.05 -3.91
N ASN A 26 7.34 2.74 -5.05
CA ASN A 26 8.20 2.53 -6.23
C ASN A 26 9.71 2.35 -5.90
N HIS A 27 10.17 2.90 -4.77
CA HIS A 27 11.55 2.81 -4.29
C HIS A 27 11.98 1.39 -3.90
N SER A 28 11.06 0.56 -3.40
CA SER A 28 11.35 -0.85 -3.06
C SER A 28 11.36 -1.75 -4.29
N TYR A 29 10.50 -1.44 -5.25
CA TYR A 29 10.54 -2.08 -6.57
C TYR A 29 11.93 -1.93 -7.22
N LEU A 30 12.56 -0.75 -7.10
CA LEU A 30 13.93 -0.52 -7.56
C LEU A 30 14.96 -1.48 -6.91
N TYR A 31 14.85 -1.77 -5.60
CA TYR A 31 15.75 -2.72 -4.93
C TYR A 31 15.53 -4.16 -5.39
N GLY A 32 14.28 -4.57 -5.63
CA GLY A 32 13.95 -5.88 -6.18
C GLY A 32 14.54 -6.07 -7.58
N LEU A 33 14.46 -5.03 -8.39
CA LEU A 33 15.03 -5.00 -9.74
C LEU A 33 16.56 -4.97 -9.74
N LEU A 34 17.17 -4.17 -8.86
CA LEU A 34 18.60 -4.12 -8.68
C LEU A 34 19.13 -5.50 -8.26
N SER A 35 18.39 -6.22 -7.41
CA SER A 35 18.74 -7.59 -7.04
C SER A 35 18.71 -8.56 -8.23
N ILE A 36 17.69 -8.48 -9.09
CA ILE A 36 17.61 -9.28 -10.33
C ILE A 36 18.75 -8.90 -11.30
N LEU A 37 19.04 -7.61 -11.47
CA LEU A 37 20.11 -7.13 -12.35
C LEU A 37 21.48 -7.62 -11.87
N LEU A 38 21.70 -7.61 -10.55
CA LEU A 38 22.93 -8.11 -9.93
C LEU A 38 23.05 -9.63 -10.03
N LEU A 39 21.94 -10.38 -10.00
CA LEU A 39 21.97 -11.83 -10.22
C LEU A 39 22.58 -12.24 -11.57
N PHE A 40 22.36 -11.42 -12.61
CA PHE A 40 22.84 -11.68 -13.97
C PHE A 40 24.12 -10.92 -14.33
N SER A 41 24.56 -9.99 -13.48
CA SER A 41 25.82 -9.27 -13.61
C SER A 41 27.03 -10.15 -13.29
N SER A 42 28.17 -9.85 -13.91
CA SER A 42 29.47 -10.46 -13.63
C SER A 42 30.19 -9.73 -12.48
N ALA A 43 29.47 -9.21 -11.49
CA ALA A 43 30.04 -8.46 -10.35
C ALA A 43 30.72 -9.35 -9.28
N ASN A 44 31.21 -10.53 -9.68
CA ASN A 44 31.86 -11.49 -8.78
C ASN A 44 33.19 -10.97 -8.19
N HIS A 45 33.76 -9.90 -8.75
CA HIS A 45 35.07 -9.36 -8.36
C HIS A 45 34.99 -8.40 -7.16
N THR A 46 33.80 -7.92 -6.79
CA THR A 46 33.60 -7.04 -5.64
C THR A 46 33.22 -7.88 -4.43
N GLY A 47 34.24 -8.39 -3.72
CA GLY A 47 34.10 -9.40 -2.67
C GLY A 47 33.16 -9.04 -1.50
N MET A 48 32.78 -7.77 -1.33
CA MET A 48 31.93 -7.30 -0.23
C MET A 48 30.43 -7.58 -0.44
N PHE A 49 29.96 -7.62 -1.69
CA PHE A 49 28.52 -7.64 -1.98
C PHE A 49 27.78 -8.90 -1.48
N PRO A 50 28.30 -10.14 -1.64
CA PRO A 50 27.66 -11.33 -1.10
C PRO A 50 27.47 -11.27 0.43
N TYR A 51 28.43 -10.68 1.15
CA TYR A 51 28.37 -10.52 2.60
C TYR A 51 27.34 -9.48 3.02
N VAL A 52 27.21 -8.37 2.27
CA VAL A 52 26.19 -7.34 2.54
C VAL A 52 24.78 -7.88 2.29
N CYS A 53 24.56 -8.65 1.22
CA CYS A 53 23.27 -9.32 0.98
C CYS A 53 22.95 -10.36 2.07
N LEU A 54 23.94 -11.16 2.49
CA LEU A 54 23.76 -12.11 3.59
C LEU A 54 23.52 -11.41 4.94
N ALA A 55 24.17 -10.28 5.19
CA ALA A 55 24.04 -9.50 6.42
C ALA A 55 22.74 -8.69 6.50
N THR A 56 22.11 -8.38 5.36
CA THR A 56 20.83 -7.66 5.29
C THR A 56 19.61 -8.57 5.30
N LEU A 57 19.74 -9.87 4.99
CA LEU A 57 18.68 -10.88 5.18
C LEU A 57 18.01 -10.83 6.58
N PRO A 58 18.78 -10.72 7.69
CA PRO A 58 18.27 -10.44 9.04
C PRO A 58 17.24 -9.33 9.21
N VAL A 59 17.33 -8.27 8.39
CA VAL A 59 16.50 -7.06 8.51
C VAL A 59 15.06 -7.36 8.11
N PHE A 60 14.83 -8.41 7.32
CA PHE A 60 13.52 -8.79 6.78
C PHE A 60 12.84 -9.92 7.58
N CYS A 61 13.48 -10.43 8.64
CA CYS A 61 12.94 -11.48 9.48
C CYS A 61 12.46 -10.89 10.82
N ASP A 62 11.31 -11.36 11.35
CA ASP A 62 10.78 -10.94 12.66
C ASP A 62 11.82 -11.04 13.77
N ALA A 63 11.97 -9.99 14.60
CA ALA A 63 13.05 -9.77 15.57
C ALA A 63 13.41 -10.99 16.47
N ASP A 64 12.50 -11.95 16.66
CA ASP A 64 12.71 -13.18 17.43
C ASP A 64 13.38 -14.33 16.67
N TRP A 65 13.71 -14.16 15.39
CA TRP A 65 14.40 -15.18 14.60
C TRP A 65 15.83 -15.46 15.11
N SER A 66 16.52 -14.41 15.56
CA SER A 66 17.91 -14.45 16.05
C SER A 66 18.08 -15.34 17.29
N LYS A 67 17.17 -15.22 18.27
CA LYS A 67 17.20 -16.01 19.52
C LYS A 67 16.98 -17.51 19.27
N ARG A 68 16.08 -17.85 18.34
CA ARG A 68 15.76 -19.24 17.97
C ARG A 68 16.90 -19.92 17.21
N TRP A 69 17.63 -19.15 16.41
CA TRP A 69 18.76 -19.65 15.63
C TRP A 69 20.02 -19.84 16.48
N ILE A 70 20.33 -18.89 17.35
CA ILE A 70 21.45 -18.99 18.31
C ILE A 70 21.25 -20.18 19.27
N ALA A 71 20.01 -20.41 19.74
CA ALA A 71 19.68 -21.57 20.57
C ALA A 71 19.91 -22.92 19.86
N ARG A 72 19.74 -22.98 18.52
CA ARG A 72 19.96 -24.21 17.72
C ARG A 72 21.39 -24.38 17.24
N CYS A 73 22.14 -23.30 17.02
CA CYS A 73 23.45 -23.33 16.36
C CYS A 73 24.65 -23.21 17.30
N HIS A 74 24.44 -23.10 18.62
CA HIS A 74 25.52 -23.00 19.63
C HIS A 74 26.55 -24.16 19.55
N GLY A 75 26.14 -25.36 19.10
CA GLY A 75 27.04 -26.50 18.92
C GLY A 75 27.92 -26.46 17.66
N LEU A 76 27.52 -25.72 16.62
CA LEU A 76 28.24 -25.65 15.34
C LEU A 76 29.21 -24.46 15.28
N LEU A 77 28.85 -23.34 15.92
CA LEU A 77 29.68 -22.13 15.99
C LEU A 77 31.03 -22.36 16.69
N ARG A 78 31.09 -23.27 17.68
CA ARG A 78 32.34 -23.59 18.41
C ARG A 78 33.35 -24.40 17.58
N LYS A 79 32.92 -25.06 16.49
CA LYS A 79 33.77 -25.87 15.61
C LYS A 79 34.31 -25.12 14.39
N CYS A 80 33.76 -23.94 14.08
CA CYS A 80 34.06 -23.21 12.84
C CYS A 80 34.83 -21.89 13.06
N LEU A 81 35.26 -21.58 14.28
CA LEU A 81 36.19 -20.47 14.56
C LEU A 81 37.63 -20.97 14.40
N PRO A 82 38.38 -20.56 13.36
CA PRO A 82 39.80 -20.86 13.23
C PRO A 82 40.61 -19.93 14.14
N ASP A 83 41.68 -20.47 14.73
CA ASP A 83 42.62 -19.74 15.56
C ASP A 83 43.34 -18.65 14.76
N ALA A 84 43.27 -17.43 15.25
CA ALA A 84 43.68 -16.23 14.52
C ALA A 84 45.20 -16.01 14.61
N THR A 85 45.99 -16.81 13.90
CA THR A 85 47.40 -16.48 13.63
C THR A 85 47.90 -17.15 12.34
N ARG A 86 47.72 -16.50 11.19
CA ARG A 86 48.54 -16.80 10.01
C ARG A 86 49.01 -15.51 9.37
N LYS A 87 50.29 -15.19 9.57
CA LYS A 87 51.01 -14.08 8.92
C LYS A 87 51.05 -14.32 7.41
N ILE A 88 50.73 -13.28 6.63
CA ILE A 88 50.83 -13.27 5.17
C ILE A 88 52.20 -12.71 4.81
N THR A 89 53.01 -13.50 4.09
CA THR A 89 54.26 -13.06 3.46
C THR A 89 53.98 -12.79 1.99
N TYR A 90 54.27 -11.57 1.51
CA TYR A 90 54.17 -11.24 0.09
C TYR A 90 55.51 -11.55 -0.58
N VAL A 91 55.48 -12.35 -1.65
CA VAL A 91 56.57 -12.47 -2.62
C VAL A 91 56.09 -11.75 -3.88
N ALA A 92 56.79 -10.68 -4.25
CA ALA A 92 56.62 -10.01 -5.53
C ALA A 92 57.40 -10.76 -6.58
N ASP A 93 56.77 -11.05 -7.72
CA ASP A 93 57.50 -11.47 -8.92
C ASP A 93 56.98 -10.65 -10.11
N ASP A 94 57.90 -9.90 -10.69
CA ASP A 94 57.73 -8.98 -11.81
C ASP A 94 58.03 -9.72 -13.12
N SER A 95 57.12 -9.69 -14.10
CA SER A 95 57.42 -9.46 -15.54
C SER A 95 56.24 -9.78 -16.48
N PRO A 96 56.22 -9.24 -17.72
CA PRO A 96 55.03 -8.58 -18.24
C PRO A 96 54.34 -9.23 -19.46
N ALA A 97 53.11 -8.75 -19.69
CA ALA A 97 52.39 -8.58 -20.95
C ALA A 97 52.14 -9.79 -21.89
N ALA A 98 50.87 -10.14 -22.03
CA ALA A 98 50.29 -10.59 -23.31
C ALA A 98 48.87 -10.03 -23.48
N VAL A 99 48.70 -9.25 -24.54
CA VAL A 99 47.47 -8.56 -24.96
C VAL A 99 46.59 -9.50 -25.80
N ALA A 100 45.28 -9.23 -25.76
CA ALA A 100 44.23 -9.65 -26.69
C ALA A 100 43.76 -11.12 -26.66
N GLY A 101 42.79 -11.39 -25.79
CA GLY A 101 41.78 -12.43 -25.99
C GLY A 101 40.45 -11.79 -26.39
N VAL A 102 40.09 -11.85 -27.67
CA VAL A 102 38.72 -11.58 -28.14
C VAL A 102 37.79 -12.59 -27.47
N GLU A 103 36.97 -12.15 -26.52
CA GLU A 103 35.96 -12.98 -25.86
C GLU A 103 35.00 -13.52 -26.93
N LYS A 104 35.05 -14.84 -27.19
CA LYS A 104 34.08 -15.52 -28.04
C LYS A 104 32.69 -15.29 -27.46
N ARG A 105 31.84 -14.54 -28.17
CA ARG A 105 30.44 -14.27 -27.85
C ARG A 105 29.65 -15.59 -27.81
N GLY A 106 29.71 -16.28 -26.67
CA GLY A 106 29.00 -17.54 -26.46
C GLY A 106 27.50 -17.34 -26.58
N LYS A 107 26.75 -18.38 -26.98
CA LYS A 107 25.28 -18.38 -27.09
C LYS A 107 24.55 -17.85 -25.82
N ASN A 108 25.22 -17.89 -24.66
CA ASN A 108 24.77 -17.28 -23.40
C ASN A 108 24.68 -15.74 -23.47
N SER A 109 25.38 -15.07 -24.38
CA SER A 109 25.31 -13.63 -24.62
C SER A 109 23.96 -13.24 -25.22
N THR A 110 23.44 -14.01 -26.18
CA THR A 110 22.13 -13.75 -26.79
C THR A 110 21.01 -13.90 -25.77
N PHE A 111 21.04 -14.96 -24.93
CA PHE A 111 20.07 -15.14 -23.84
C PHE A 111 20.10 -14.00 -22.82
N LYS A 112 21.31 -13.55 -22.43
CA LYS A 112 21.47 -12.39 -21.53
C LYS A 112 20.93 -11.10 -22.17
N ILE A 113 21.17 -10.89 -23.45
CA ILE A 113 20.67 -9.72 -24.19
C ILE A 113 19.14 -9.76 -24.31
N THR A 114 18.55 -10.92 -24.59
CA THR A 114 17.09 -11.08 -24.61
C THR A 114 16.46 -10.81 -23.26
N LEU A 115 17.07 -11.29 -22.16
CA LEU A 115 16.58 -11.05 -20.80
C LEU A 115 16.72 -9.57 -20.38
N VAL A 116 17.83 -8.93 -20.72
CA VAL A 116 18.02 -7.48 -20.50
C VAL A 116 17.07 -6.66 -21.37
N GLY A 117 16.82 -7.08 -22.60
CA GLY A 117 15.79 -6.49 -23.47
C GLY A 117 14.40 -6.60 -22.87
N LEU A 118 14.03 -7.79 -22.38
CA LEU A 118 12.77 -8.01 -21.66
C LEU A 118 12.70 -7.13 -20.41
N TYR A 119 13.80 -6.98 -19.66
CA TYR A 119 13.89 -6.09 -18.52
C TYR A 119 13.61 -4.64 -18.91
N VAL A 120 14.27 -4.11 -19.96
CA VAL A 120 14.05 -2.74 -20.43
C VAL A 120 12.62 -2.54 -20.91
N VAL A 121 12.04 -3.51 -21.61
CA VAL A 121 10.63 -3.48 -22.01
C VAL A 121 9.73 -3.42 -20.77
N THR A 122 9.98 -4.26 -19.76
CA THR A 122 9.22 -4.23 -18.50
C THR A 122 9.38 -2.89 -17.75
N GLN A 123 10.57 -2.27 -17.76
CA GLN A 123 10.81 -0.93 -17.19
C GLN A 123 10.05 0.18 -17.91
N LEU A 124 9.82 0.05 -19.22
CA LEU A 124 9.09 1.05 -19.99
C LEU A 124 7.57 0.77 -19.99
N ALA A 125 7.17 -0.51 -19.97
CA ALA A 125 5.79 -0.94 -20.04
C ALA A 125 5.06 -0.83 -18.71
N LEU A 126 5.71 -1.12 -17.57
CA LEU A 126 5.05 -1.01 -16.26
C LEU A 126 4.60 0.43 -15.97
N PRO A 127 5.43 1.46 -16.18
CA PRO A 127 4.97 2.82 -15.99
C PRO A 127 3.93 3.30 -17.01
N TRP A 128 3.86 2.66 -18.19
CA TRP A 128 2.79 2.83 -19.18
C TRP A 128 1.45 2.16 -18.76
N SER A 129 1.43 1.43 -17.64
CA SER A 129 0.23 0.74 -17.14
C SER A 129 -1.01 1.62 -16.96
N HIS A 130 -0.84 2.93 -16.78
CA HIS A 130 -1.94 3.90 -16.71
C HIS A 130 -2.87 3.89 -17.94
N SER A 131 -2.38 3.47 -19.11
CA SER A 131 -3.22 3.31 -20.31
C SER A 131 -4.04 2.01 -20.32
N VAL A 132 -3.60 1.01 -19.56
CA VAL A 132 -4.26 -0.31 -19.46
C VAL A 132 -5.31 -0.29 -18.36
N THR A 133 -5.07 0.44 -17.27
CA THR A 133 -6.00 0.57 -16.16
C THR A 133 -6.81 1.85 -16.31
N GLN A 134 -8.07 1.71 -16.71
CA GLN A 134 -8.94 2.85 -16.96
C GLN A 134 -9.44 3.48 -15.65
N GLY A 135 -8.87 4.63 -15.30
CA GLY A 135 -9.36 5.47 -14.22
C GLY A 135 -8.44 6.67 -13.97
N TYR A 136 -8.95 7.67 -13.26
CA TYR A 136 -8.07 8.66 -12.63
C TYR A 136 -7.28 7.92 -11.57
N ASN A 137 -5.97 7.73 -11.77
CA ASN A 137 -5.05 7.06 -10.82
C ASN A 137 -5.19 7.54 -9.36
N ASN A 138 -5.82 8.70 -9.16
CA ASN A 138 -6.02 9.38 -7.90
C ASN A 138 -7.37 9.09 -7.23
N TRP A 139 -8.38 8.53 -7.90
CA TRP A 139 -9.72 8.33 -7.31
C TRP A 139 -10.49 7.15 -7.90
N THR A 140 -10.37 6.88 -9.20
CA THR A 140 -11.10 5.79 -9.89
C THR A 140 -10.15 4.76 -10.49
N ASN A 141 -10.54 3.49 -10.46
CA ASN A 141 -9.89 2.31 -11.04
C ASN A 141 -8.52 2.50 -11.73
N GLY A 142 -7.44 2.43 -10.95
CA GLY A 142 -6.08 2.18 -11.44
C GLY A 142 -5.50 0.99 -10.68
N LEU A 143 -4.58 0.22 -11.26
CA LEU A 143 -3.70 -0.59 -10.41
C LEU A 143 -2.76 0.40 -9.71
N TYR A 144 -3.07 0.78 -8.47
CA TYR A 144 -2.15 1.59 -7.68
C TYR A 144 -0.81 0.85 -7.52
N GLY A 145 0.28 1.56 -7.80
CA GLY A 145 1.64 1.12 -7.47
C GLY A 145 2.63 0.88 -8.62
N TYR A 146 2.24 1.00 -9.90
CA TYR A 146 3.19 0.75 -11.00
C TYR A 146 3.22 1.79 -12.14
N SER A 147 2.38 2.83 -12.12
CA SER A 147 2.37 3.87 -13.16
C SER A 147 3.40 4.99 -12.91
N TRP A 148 3.84 5.69 -13.97
CA TRP A 148 4.66 6.91 -13.86
C TRP A 148 3.95 8.03 -13.08
N ASP A 149 2.62 8.03 -13.09
CA ASP A 149 1.74 9.01 -12.42
C ASP A 149 1.55 8.68 -10.92
N MET A 150 2.56 8.07 -10.30
CA MET A 150 2.64 7.88 -8.86
C MET A 150 2.96 9.23 -8.20
N MET A 151 1.93 10.07 -8.13
CA MET A 151 1.92 11.26 -7.29
C MET A 151 1.68 10.84 -5.84
N VAL A 152 2.30 11.55 -4.88
CA VAL A 152 1.95 11.39 -3.45
C VAL A 152 0.62 12.09 -3.24
N HIS A 153 -0.45 11.32 -3.10
CA HIS A 153 -1.78 11.85 -2.80
C HIS A 153 -1.87 12.28 -1.35
N ALA A 154 -2.21 13.55 -1.14
CA ALA A 154 -2.61 14.03 0.18
C ALA A 154 -4.09 13.70 0.35
N TRP A 155 -4.35 12.72 1.21
CA TRP A 155 -5.69 12.29 1.56
C TRP A 155 -6.00 12.65 3.00
N GLU A 156 -7.23 13.09 3.24
CA GLU A 156 -7.76 13.32 4.58
C GLU A 156 -9.03 12.52 4.74
N THR A 157 -9.14 11.76 5.83
CA THR A 157 -10.31 10.94 6.14
C THR A 157 -11.14 11.66 7.18
N MET A 158 -12.42 11.91 6.88
CA MET A 158 -13.33 12.57 7.82
C MET A 158 -13.96 11.56 8.77
N HIS A 159 -14.55 10.49 8.22
CA HIS A 159 -15.13 9.41 9.02
C HIS A 159 -15.21 8.11 8.21
N VAL A 160 -15.22 7.00 8.96
CA VAL A 160 -15.35 5.64 8.43
C VAL A 160 -16.36 4.92 9.30
N VAL A 161 -17.40 4.37 8.70
CA VAL A 161 -18.44 3.60 9.40
C VAL A 161 -18.55 2.24 8.76
N VAL A 162 -18.33 1.19 9.56
CA VAL A 162 -18.54 -0.19 9.14
C VAL A 162 -19.81 -0.69 9.79
N THR A 163 -20.80 -1.00 8.95
CA THR A 163 -22.11 -1.49 9.37
C THR A 163 -22.23 -2.97 9.06
N VAL A 164 -22.45 -3.76 10.11
CA VAL A 164 -22.68 -5.20 10.03
C VAL A 164 -24.15 -5.45 10.26
N LYS A 165 -24.83 -5.98 9.24
CA LYS A 165 -26.23 -6.39 9.31
C LYS A 165 -26.32 -7.91 9.36
N ASP A 166 -26.86 -8.43 10.44
CA ASP A 166 -27.21 -9.85 10.52
C ASP A 166 -28.47 -10.10 9.70
N LYS A 167 -28.39 -11.00 8.72
CA LYS A 167 -29.52 -11.31 7.84
C LYS A 167 -30.59 -12.16 8.54
N THR A 168 -30.21 -12.91 9.58
CA THR A 168 -31.14 -13.78 10.32
C THR A 168 -31.99 -12.99 11.30
N THR A 169 -31.37 -12.10 12.07
CA THR A 169 -32.06 -11.30 13.10
C THR A 169 -32.51 -9.93 12.60
N GLY A 170 -31.98 -9.47 11.46
CA GLY A 170 -32.21 -8.12 10.94
C GLY A 170 -31.52 -7.02 11.76
N ARG A 171 -30.75 -7.37 12.80
CA ARG A 171 -30.07 -6.41 13.67
C ARG A 171 -28.90 -5.75 12.92
N ILE A 172 -28.79 -4.45 13.11
CA ILE A 172 -27.71 -3.62 12.56
C ILE A 172 -26.79 -3.25 13.71
N ASN A 173 -25.51 -3.60 13.56
CA ASN A 173 -24.46 -3.29 14.51
C ASN A 173 -23.40 -2.44 13.80
N TYR A 174 -22.89 -1.43 14.51
CA TYR A 174 -21.74 -0.66 14.06
C TYR A 174 -20.48 -1.27 14.65
N LEU A 175 -19.48 -1.43 13.79
CA LEU A 175 -18.21 -2.04 14.14
C LEU A 175 -17.13 -0.96 14.23
N ASP A 176 -16.38 -1.00 15.33
CA ASP A 176 -15.14 -0.23 15.44
C ASP A 176 -14.07 -0.84 14.52
N THR A 177 -13.56 -0.01 13.62
CA THR A 177 -12.61 -0.38 12.57
C THR A 177 -11.30 -0.94 13.13
N GLU A 178 -10.88 -0.50 14.31
CA GLU A 178 -9.57 -0.84 14.89
C GLU A 178 -9.54 -2.23 15.55
N VAL A 179 -10.71 -2.84 15.78
CA VAL A 179 -10.84 -4.12 16.49
C VAL A 179 -10.16 -5.26 15.73
N PHE A 180 -10.27 -5.28 14.41
CA PHE A 180 -9.74 -6.38 13.59
C PHE A 180 -8.46 -6.02 12.82
N VAL A 181 -8.24 -4.75 12.53
CA VAL A 181 -7.06 -4.27 11.81
C VAL A 181 -6.50 -3.05 12.53
N ARG A 182 -5.25 -3.16 12.97
CA ARG A 182 -4.56 -2.10 13.73
C ARG A 182 -4.10 -0.91 12.89
N ASN A 183 -4.22 -1.00 11.57
CA ASN A 183 -3.84 0.06 10.65
C ASN A 183 -5.06 0.61 9.91
N ASP A 184 -4.95 1.84 9.45
CA ASP A 184 -5.94 2.56 8.64
C ASP A 184 -5.66 2.42 7.13
N LYS A 185 -4.56 1.75 6.76
CA LYS A 185 -4.12 1.58 5.37
C LYS A 185 -5.18 0.96 4.48
N TRP A 186 -6.04 0.11 5.04
CA TRP A 186 -7.11 -0.52 4.27
C TRP A 186 -8.15 0.48 3.75
N VAL A 187 -8.34 1.61 4.44
CA VAL A 187 -9.19 2.76 4.03
C VAL A 187 -8.49 3.61 2.97
N GLY A 188 -7.15 3.64 3.00
CA GLY A 188 -6.30 4.44 2.13
C GLY A 188 -6.38 4.08 0.64
N HIS A 189 -6.60 2.80 0.36
CA HIS A 189 -6.62 2.23 -1.00
C HIS A 189 -8.04 1.84 -1.38
N ALA A 190 -8.80 2.86 -1.78
CA ALA A 190 -10.13 2.71 -2.34
C ALA A 190 -10.18 1.73 -3.52
N ASP A 191 -9.07 1.63 -4.24
CA ASP A 191 -8.84 0.83 -5.44
C ASP A 191 -8.61 -0.66 -5.13
N MET A 192 -9.39 -1.17 -4.18
CA MET A 192 -10.29 -2.29 -4.46
C MET A 192 -10.01 -3.60 -3.73
N ALA A 193 -8.77 -3.91 -3.39
CA ALA A 193 -8.48 -5.18 -2.71
C ALA A 193 -8.62 -5.06 -1.19
N SER A 194 -8.19 -3.96 -0.59
CA SER A 194 -8.07 -3.87 0.87
C SER A 194 -9.41 -3.81 1.58
N ILE A 195 -10.38 -3.03 1.09
CA ILE A 195 -11.73 -2.96 1.65
C ILE A 195 -12.47 -4.30 1.45
N TYR A 196 -12.31 -4.91 0.28
CA TYR A 196 -12.87 -6.23 -0.01
C TYR A 196 -12.27 -7.29 0.93
N GLN A 197 -10.95 -7.33 1.07
CA GLN A 197 -10.24 -8.20 2.00
C GLN A 197 -10.62 -7.94 3.46
N TYR A 198 -10.82 -6.67 3.83
CA TYR A 198 -11.28 -6.28 5.15
C TYR A 198 -12.67 -6.85 5.43
N ALA A 199 -13.63 -6.69 4.52
CA ALA A 199 -14.98 -7.25 4.67
C ALA A 199 -14.95 -8.78 4.83
N HIS A 200 -14.14 -9.48 4.04
CA HIS A 200 -13.95 -10.94 4.18
C HIS A 200 -13.29 -11.32 5.51
N CYS A 201 -12.27 -10.58 5.94
CA CYS A 201 -11.63 -10.78 7.24
C CYS A 201 -12.65 -10.62 8.38
N VAL A 202 -13.47 -9.57 8.33
CA VAL A 202 -14.55 -9.34 9.32
C VAL A 202 -15.54 -10.50 9.31
N LYS A 203 -15.98 -10.98 8.14
CA LYS A 203 -16.86 -12.15 8.02
C LYS A 203 -16.27 -13.39 8.70
N ASP A 204 -15.00 -13.69 8.44
CA ASP A 204 -14.32 -14.86 9.01
C ASP A 204 -14.21 -14.76 10.55
N ARG A 205 -13.97 -13.55 11.08
CA ARG A 205 -13.93 -13.29 12.53
C ARG A 205 -15.30 -13.38 13.18
N LEU A 206 -16.35 -12.87 12.53
CA LEU A 206 -17.72 -12.94 13.01
C LEU A 206 -18.26 -14.39 13.00
N GLY A 207 -17.80 -15.21 12.05
CA GLY A 207 -18.09 -16.65 12.04
C GLY A 207 -17.63 -17.38 13.30
N ALA A 208 -16.53 -16.94 13.92
CA ALA A 208 -16.07 -17.48 15.20
C ALA A 208 -16.99 -17.14 16.39
N VAL A 209 -17.88 -16.16 16.24
CA VAL A 209 -18.84 -15.68 17.25
C VAL A 209 -20.27 -16.10 16.88
N ASN A 210 -20.42 -17.17 16.08
CA ASN A 210 -21.70 -17.71 15.59
C ASN A 210 -22.53 -16.76 14.71
N MET A 211 -21.93 -15.69 14.15
CA MET A 211 -22.58 -14.83 13.16
C MET A 211 -22.16 -15.28 11.75
N THR A 212 -22.92 -16.20 11.17
CA THR A 212 -22.57 -16.84 9.88
C THR A 212 -23.16 -16.14 8.66
N ASP A 213 -24.36 -15.55 8.78
CA ASP A 213 -25.06 -14.89 7.69
C ASP A 213 -25.15 -13.37 7.91
N VAL A 214 -24.13 -12.67 7.44
CA VAL A 214 -23.96 -11.22 7.61
C VAL A 214 -23.85 -10.51 6.26
N ALA A 215 -24.34 -9.28 6.22
CA ALA A 215 -24.07 -8.31 5.16
C ALA A 215 -23.22 -7.18 5.74
N ILE A 216 -22.21 -6.75 5.00
CA ILE A 216 -21.28 -5.70 5.44
C ILE A 216 -21.38 -4.52 4.48
N TYR A 217 -21.69 -3.37 5.05
CA TYR A 217 -21.75 -2.08 4.37
C TYR A 217 -20.67 -1.18 4.95
N VAL A 218 -19.97 -0.46 4.09
CA VAL A 218 -18.88 0.42 4.51
C VAL A 218 -19.10 1.79 3.92
N ASP A 219 -19.08 2.78 4.79
CA ASP A 219 -19.16 4.19 4.43
C ASP A 219 -17.82 4.86 4.72
N VAL A 220 -17.21 5.47 3.71
CA VAL A 220 -15.88 6.08 3.79
C VAL A 220 -15.90 7.46 3.17
N TRP A 221 -15.56 8.47 3.98
CA TRP A 221 -15.51 9.86 3.55
C TRP A 221 -14.09 10.38 3.51
N ARG A 222 -13.68 10.86 2.33
CA ARG A 222 -12.32 11.36 2.13
C ARG A 222 -12.28 12.61 1.27
N SER A 223 -11.26 13.40 1.50
CA SER A 223 -10.85 14.51 0.64
C SER A 223 -9.54 14.17 -0.06
N LEU A 224 -9.47 14.58 -1.33
CA LEU A 224 -8.29 14.46 -2.17
C LEU A 224 -7.73 15.85 -2.45
N TYR A 225 -6.53 16.14 -1.93
CA TYR A 225 -5.83 17.43 -2.08
C TYR A 225 -6.67 18.66 -1.66
N GLY A 226 -7.30 18.61 -0.48
CA GLY A 226 -8.08 19.73 0.06
C GLY A 226 -9.31 20.09 -0.77
N ARG A 227 -9.91 19.11 -1.45
CA ARG A 227 -11.25 19.22 -2.06
C ARG A 227 -12.33 19.07 -0.99
N PHE A 228 -13.59 19.22 -1.40
CA PHE A 228 -14.73 18.78 -0.61
C PHE A 228 -14.56 17.30 -0.24
N GLN A 229 -14.92 16.96 0.99
CA GLN A 229 -15.04 15.59 1.48
C GLN A 229 -16.18 14.93 0.72
N GLN A 230 -15.95 13.74 0.16
CA GLN A 230 -16.97 13.01 -0.56
C GLN A 230 -16.88 11.52 -0.22
N ARG A 231 -17.99 10.81 -0.46
CA ARG A 231 -18.01 9.36 -0.33
C ARG A 231 -17.12 8.71 -1.37
N LEU A 232 -16.34 7.76 -0.90
CA LEU A 232 -15.48 6.95 -1.74
C LEU A 232 -16.19 5.69 -2.23
N ILE A 233 -17.08 5.13 -1.41
CA ILE A 233 -17.76 3.85 -1.63
C ILE A 233 -19.27 4.07 -1.49
N ASP A 234 -20.06 3.36 -2.30
CA ASP A 234 -21.52 3.33 -2.15
C ASP A 234 -21.90 2.51 -0.89
N PRO A 235 -22.45 3.16 0.16
CA PRO A 235 -22.80 2.47 1.41
C PRO A 235 -24.00 1.51 1.26
N ARG A 236 -24.69 1.52 0.12
CA ARG A 236 -25.86 0.64 -0.13
C ARG A 236 -25.46 -0.74 -0.65
N VAL A 237 -24.20 -0.92 -1.05
CA VAL A 237 -23.71 -2.17 -1.65
C VAL A 237 -23.15 -3.08 -0.57
N ASN A 238 -23.64 -4.33 -0.51
CA ASN A 238 -23.08 -5.36 0.35
C ASN A 238 -21.75 -5.86 -0.23
N LEU A 239 -20.64 -5.56 0.44
CA LEU A 239 -19.31 -5.92 -0.06
C LEU A 239 -19.09 -7.43 -0.16
N LEU A 240 -19.78 -8.24 0.66
CA LEU A 240 -19.64 -9.70 0.67
C LEU A 240 -20.27 -10.41 -0.53
N GLU A 241 -21.16 -9.74 -1.26
CA GLU A 241 -21.83 -10.26 -2.46
C GLU A 241 -21.22 -9.71 -3.75
N THR A 242 -20.26 -8.80 -3.63
CA THR A 242 -19.61 -8.19 -4.79
C THR A 242 -18.43 -9.03 -5.28
N GLU A 243 -18.16 -8.97 -6.58
CA GLU A 243 -16.95 -9.57 -7.15
C GLU A 243 -15.86 -8.51 -7.30
N TRP A 244 -14.68 -8.80 -6.78
CA TRP A 244 -13.49 -8.00 -7.03
C TRP A 244 -12.59 -8.60 -8.11
N SER A 245 -12.08 -7.76 -9.03
CA SER A 245 -11.05 -8.15 -9.99
C SER A 245 -10.07 -6.99 -10.25
N PRO A 246 -8.76 -7.25 -10.38
CA PRO A 246 -7.77 -6.24 -10.77
C PRO A 246 -7.97 -5.67 -12.18
N PHE A 247 -8.69 -6.38 -13.05
CA PHE A 247 -8.82 -6.05 -14.47
C PHE A 247 -10.19 -5.47 -14.84
N ARG A 248 -11.09 -5.34 -13.87
CA ARG A 248 -12.44 -4.81 -14.09
C ARG A 248 -12.69 -3.59 -13.21
N PRO A 249 -13.45 -2.61 -13.71
CA PRO A 249 -13.88 -1.51 -12.88
C PRO A 249 -14.80 -2.05 -11.79
N THR A 250 -14.64 -1.51 -10.61
CA THR A 250 -15.42 -1.91 -9.45
C THR A 250 -16.71 -1.12 -9.35
N ARG A 251 -17.75 -1.83 -8.91
CA ARG A 251 -19.12 -1.33 -8.96
C ARG A 251 -19.50 -0.48 -7.77
N TRP A 252 -18.82 -0.66 -6.64
CA TRP A 252 -19.10 0.04 -5.40
C TRP A 252 -18.30 1.34 -5.24
N LEU A 253 -17.40 1.68 -6.17
CA LEU A 253 -16.59 2.89 -6.09
C LEU A 253 -17.36 4.07 -6.68
N MET A 254 -17.44 5.17 -5.92
CA MET A 254 -18.14 6.39 -6.37
C MET A 254 -17.26 7.24 -7.30
N PRO A 255 -17.83 7.88 -8.33
CA PRO A 255 -17.07 8.76 -9.21
C PRO A 255 -16.56 9.99 -8.46
N LEU A 256 -15.47 10.59 -8.93
CA LEU A 256 -14.94 11.82 -8.35
C LEU A 256 -15.81 13.01 -8.75
N LEU A 257 -16.38 13.73 -7.77
CA LEU A 257 -17.00 15.02 -8.02
C LEU A 257 -15.91 16.07 -8.30
N THR A 258 -15.89 16.58 -9.53
CA THR A 258 -14.92 17.60 -9.98
C THR A 258 -15.47 19.02 -9.90
N GLU A 259 -16.78 19.14 -9.71
CA GLU A 259 -17.48 20.41 -9.52
C GLU A 259 -16.87 21.16 -8.32
N LEU A 260 -16.71 22.47 -8.46
CA LEU A 260 -16.09 23.34 -7.45
C LEU A 260 -14.61 23.02 -7.10
N SER A 261 -13.87 22.28 -7.95
CA SER A 261 -12.42 22.08 -7.77
C SER A 261 -11.62 23.38 -7.62
N ALA A 262 -12.11 24.49 -8.19
CA ALA A 262 -11.50 25.82 -8.06
C ALA A 262 -11.56 26.38 -6.63
N TRP A 263 -12.44 25.87 -5.77
CA TRP A 263 -12.63 26.38 -4.41
C TRP A 263 -11.54 25.96 -3.42
N ARG A 264 -10.61 25.08 -3.79
CA ARG A 264 -9.54 24.58 -2.89
C ARG A 264 -8.85 25.68 -2.08
N GLN A 265 -8.43 26.77 -2.73
CA GLN A 265 -7.78 27.88 -2.02
C GLN A 265 -8.74 28.59 -1.06
N LYS A 266 -10.01 28.75 -1.46
CA LYS A 266 -11.05 29.36 -0.66
C LYS A 266 -11.44 28.49 0.53
N LEU A 267 -11.51 27.16 0.38
CA LEU A 267 -11.76 26.22 1.49
C LEU A 267 -10.67 26.36 2.56
N ASN A 268 -9.40 26.37 2.15
CA ASN A 268 -8.28 26.57 3.08
C ASN A 268 -8.33 27.93 3.79
N GLN A 269 -8.78 29.00 3.11
CA GLN A 269 -8.96 30.32 3.72
C GLN A 269 -10.12 30.34 4.73
N LEU A 270 -11.24 29.70 4.38
CA LEU A 270 -12.41 29.57 5.24
C LEU A 270 -12.09 28.77 6.50
N GLU A 271 -11.40 27.63 6.35
CA GLU A 271 -10.96 26.81 7.48
C GLU A 271 -10.08 27.60 8.46
N ARG A 272 -9.10 28.35 7.94
CA ARG A 272 -8.25 29.23 8.77
C ARG A 272 -9.05 30.33 9.46
N THR A 273 -10.05 30.88 8.78
CA THR A 273 -10.90 31.94 9.34
C THR A 273 -11.77 31.40 10.48
N VAL A 274 -12.37 30.22 10.29
CA VAL A 274 -13.19 29.55 11.31
C VAL A 274 -12.33 29.15 12.52
N PHE A 275 -11.14 28.60 12.27
CA PHE A 275 -10.19 28.26 13.33
C PHE A 275 -9.76 29.47 14.17
N ASN A 276 -9.67 30.66 13.55
CA ASN A 276 -9.36 31.90 14.27
C ASN A 276 -10.51 32.41 15.15
N TRP A 277 -11.76 31.98 14.94
CA TRP A 277 -12.88 32.40 15.78
C TRP A 277 -12.82 31.76 17.18
N SER A 278 -12.44 30.48 17.25
CA SER A 278 -12.25 29.73 18.48
C SER A 278 -11.52 28.42 18.19
N TYR A 279 -10.77 27.91 19.16
CA TYR A 279 -10.10 26.61 19.08
C TYR A 279 -11.08 25.43 18.94
N GLU A 280 -12.34 25.60 19.36
CA GLU A 280 -13.39 24.58 19.24
C GLU A 280 -14.22 24.70 17.95
N SER A 281 -14.09 25.82 17.23
CA SER A 281 -14.81 26.04 15.99
C SER A 281 -14.25 25.12 14.90
N ARG A 282 -15.13 24.30 14.32
CA ARG A 282 -14.80 23.39 13.22
C ARG A 282 -15.69 23.67 12.01
N VAL A 283 -15.13 23.51 10.82
CA VAL A 283 -15.86 23.54 9.56
C VAL A 283 -15.59 22.25 8.81
N ALA A 284 -16.64 21.69 8.20
CA ALA A 284 -16.55 20.55 7.31
C ALA A 284 -17.11 20.95 5.95
N PHE A 285 -16.37 20.63 4.90
CA PHE A 285 -16.79 20.87 3.52
C PHE A 285 -17.14 19.53 2.90
N VAL A 286 -18.43 19.32 2.61
CA VAL A 286 -18.95 18.00 2.21
C VAL A 286 -19.65 18.11 0.86
N ALA A 287 -19.47 17.10 0.01
CA ALA A 287 -20.17 16.89 -1.25
C ALA A 287 -20.63 15.42 -1.32
N ASP A 288 -21.92 15.19 -1.51
CA ASP A 288 -22.52 13.85 -1.54
C ASP A 288 -23.39 13.64 -2.79
N PHE A 289 -23.78 12.40 -3.02
CA PHE A 289 -24.65 11.99 -4.13
C PHE A 289 -26.12 11.98 -3.71
N PRO A 290 -27.05 12.15 -4.68
CA PRO A 290 -28.48 12.14 -4.39
C PRO A 290 -28.96 10.84 -3.73
N GLY A 291 -29.82 10.96 -2.72
CA GLY A 291 -30.45 9.82 -2.04
C GLY A 291 -29.59 9.14 -0.98
N LEU A 292 -28.52 9.80 -0.53
CA LEU A 292 -27.68 9.36 0.59
C LEU A 292 -27.83 10.33 1.78
N SER A 293 -27.61 9.82 2.99
CA SER A 293 -27.72 10.59 4.24
C SER A 293 -26.40 10.52 5.01
N MET A 294 -26.00 11.65 5.60
CA MET A 294 -24.78 11.74 6.40
C MET A 294 -25.15 12.07 7.84
N ASP A 295 -24.76 11.19 8.75
CA ASP A 295 -24.91 11.43 10.18
C ASP A 295 -23.68 12.16 10.71
N ASN A 296 -23.89 13.31 11.36
CA ASN A 296 -22.82 14.09 11.95
C ASN A 296 -23.12 14.35 13.42
N TYR A 297 -22.25 13.84 14.30
CA TYR A 297 -22.39 13.99 15.74
C TYR A 297 -21.81 15.33 16.20
N VAL A 298 -22.69 16.21 16.68
CA VAL A 298 -22.30 17.51 17.23
C VAL A 298 -22.20 17.38 18.76
N PRO A 299 -21.03 17.65 19.37
CA PRO A 299 -20.90 17.57 20.81
C PRO A 299 -21.73 18.64 21.52
N ALA A 300 -22.19 18.34 22.73
CA ALA A 300 -23.08 19.22 23.51
C ALA A 300 -22.45 20.58 23.87
N SER A 301 -21.13 20.75 23.72
CA SER A 301 -20.44 22.03 23.91
C SER A 301 -20.68 23.03 22.78
N VAL A 302 -21.11 22.56 21.60
CA VAL A 302 -21.35 23.42 20.44
C VAL A 302 -22.68 24.15 20.61
N THR A 303 -22.59 25.47 20.73
CA THR A 303 -23.74 26.34 20.93
C THR A 303 -24.49 26.67 19.65
N ASN A 304 -23.76 26.82 18.53
CA ASN A 304 -24.31 27.19 17.23
C ASN A 304 -23.74 26.28 16.14
N ALA A 305 -24.64 25.62 15.40
CA ALA A 305 -24.31 24.90 14.17
C ALA A 305 -24.97 25.62 12.99
N THR A 306 -24.21 25.88 11.94
CA THR A 306 -24.71 26.50 10.71
C THR A 306 -24.42 25.59 9.54
N ILE A 307 -25.41 25.44 8.66
CA ILE A 307 -25.28 24.65 7.44
C ILE A 307 -25.52 25.59 6.27
N GLN A 308 -24.58 25.61 5.34
CA GLN A 308 -24.68 26.38 4.11
C GLN A 308 -24.65 25.42 2.91
N VAL A 309 -25.71 25.46 2.12
CA VAL A 309 -25.80 24.69 0.88
C VAL A 309 -25.27 25.54 -0.26
N LEU A 310 -24.24 25.06 -0.95
CA LEU A 310 -23.68 25.73 -2.13
C LEU A 310 -24.44 25.36 -3.40
N GLU A 311 -24.79 24.09 -3.52
CA GLU A 311 -25.46 23.51 -4.68
C GLU A 311 -26.33 22.33 -4.23
N GLY A 312 -27.49 22.14 -4.86
CA GLY A 312 -28.46 21.10 -4.53
C GLY A 312 -29.47 21.46 -3.45
N GLN A 313 -30.18 20.45 -2.95
CA GLN A 313 -31.14 20.54 -1.85
C GLN A 313 -30.76 19.53 -0.78
N VAL A 314 -30.80 19.94 0.49
CA VAL A 314 -30.47 19.09 1.63
C VAL A 314 -31.65 19.10 2.59
N GLU A 315 -32.08 17.92 3.00
CA GLU A 315 -33.04 17.75 4.08
C GLU A 315 -32.27 17.57 5.39
N LEU A 316 -32.65 18.34 6.42
CA LEU A 316 -31.99 18.32 7.72
C LEU A 316 -32.92 17.73 8.78
N SER A 317 -32.55 16.58 9.34
CA SER A 317 -33.17 16.03 10.55
C SER A 317 -32.24 16.22 11.74
N ILE A 318 -32.74 16.82 12.82
CA ILE A 318 -31.99 16.98 14.07
C ILE A 318 -32.58 16.03 15.09
N GLU A 319 -31.82 15.00 15.46
CA GLU A 319 -32.17 14.09 16.54
C GLU A 319 -31.43 14.52 17.82
N ASN A 320 -32.18 14.95 18.83
CA ASN A 320 -31.63 15.17 20.16
C ASN A 320 -31.67 13.85 20.93
N SER A 321 -30.49 13.29 21.25
CA SER A 321 -30.38 12.23 22.25
C SER A 321 -30.82 12.79 23.60
N ARG A 322 -32.01 12.41 24.07
CA ARG A 322 -32.48 12.72 25.43
C ARG A 322 -31.77 11.88 26.47
#